data_AF-A0A2S9FDQ7-F1
#
_entry.id   AF-A0A2S9FDQ7-F1
#
_cell.length_a   1.000
_cell.length_b   1.000
_cell.length_c   1.000
_cell.angle_alpha   90.00
_cell.angle_beta   90.00
_cell.angle_gamma   90.00
#
_symmetry.space_group_name_H-M   'P 1'
#
loop_
_entity.id
_entity.type
_entity.pdbx_description
1 polymer ?
#
loop_
_entity_poly.entity_id
_entity_poly.type
_entity_poly.pdbx_seq_one_letter_code
_entity_poly.pdbx_strand_id
1 'polypeptide(L)' 'MLGSSGHRTTETVFIGFERATVVSGLNSPVDFRFLPDGRILVAEKGGAIRVVENGTLLAQPAIT' A
#
# COMPACT_ATOMS: atom_id res chain seq x y z
N MET A 1 -41.11 32.78 11.56
CA MET A 1 -40.50 31.88 12.55
C MET A 1 -39.34 31.16 11.89
N LEU A 2 -38.22 31.13 12.58
CA LEU A 2 -36.86 30.90 12.10
C LEU A 2 -36.56 29.40 11.88
N GLY A 3 -35.69 29.08 10.91
CA GLY A 3 -34.90 27.84 10.92
C GLY A 3 -34.86 27.07 9.60
N SER A 4 -34.07 27.52 8.62
CA SER A 4 -33.54 26.60 7.61
C SER A 4 -32.58 25.65 8.31
N SER A 5 -33.04 24.44 8.62
CA SER A 5 -32.25 23.43 9.32
C SER A 5 -30.93 23.22 8.57
N GLY A 6 -29.82 23.66 9.17
CA GLY A 6 -28.46 23.56 8.64
C GLY A 6 -27.93 22.12 8.62
N HIS A 7 -28.75 21.16 8.21
CA HIS A 7 -28.32 19.78 8.05
C HIS A 7 -27.56 19.69 6.72
N ARG A 8 -26.25 19.96 6.75
CA ARG A 8 -25.35 19.51 5.69
C ARG A 8 -25.35 17.98 5.73
N THR A 9 -26.13 17.36 4.86
CA THR A 9 -26.03 15.92 4.61
C THR A 9 -24.61 15.64 4.12
N THR A 10 -23.83 14.93 4.93
CA THR A 10 -22.53 14.41 4.49
C THR A 10 -22.81 13.24 3.57
N GLU A 11 -22.45 13.38 2.29
CA GLU A 11 -22.45 12.28 1.33
C GLU A 11 -21.05 11.68 1.24
N THR A 12 -20.96 10.35 1.32
CA THR A 12 -19.73 9.64 0.98
C THR A 12 -19.53 9.71 -0.53
N VAL A 13 -18.64 10.60 -0.98
CA VAL A 13 -18.26 10.68 -2.38
C VAL A 13 -17.27 9.56 -2.69
N PHE A 14 -17.68 8.62 -3.54
CA PHE A 14 -16.76 7.67 -4.15
C PHE A 14 -15.99 8.37 -5.27
N ILE A 15 -14.86 8.97 -4.91
CA ILE A 15 -13.80 9.25 -5.89
C ILE A 15 -13.19 7.89 -6.25
N GLY A 16 -13.30 7.47 -7.52
CA GLY A 16 -12.83 6.15 -7.94
C GLY A 16 -11.37 5.91 -7.58
N PHE A 17 -10.98 4.63 -7.47
CA PHE A 17 -9.58 4.23 -7.31
C PHE A 17 -9.15 3.37 -8.49
N GLU A 18 -7.89 3.51 -8.89
CA GLU A 18 -7.24 2.62 -9.84
C GLU A 18 -6.36 1.63 -9.10
N ARG A 19 -6.31 0.39 -9.57
CA ARG A 19 -5.39 -0.63 -9.05
C ARG A 19 -4.25 -0.80 -10.03
N ALA A 20 -3.03 -0.61 -9.54
CA ALA A 20 -1.81 -0.90 -10.28
C ALA A 20 -0.99 -1.94 -9.53
N THR A 21 -0.39 -2.88 -10.27
CA THR A 21 0.59 -3.81 -9.72
C THR A 21 1.91 -3.06 -9.53
N VAL A 22 2.35 -2.92 -8.28
CA VAL A 22 3.64 -2.29 -7.95
C VAL A 22 4.82 -3.21 -8.26
N VAL A 23 4.70 -4.50 -7.90
CA VAL A 23 5.72 -5.52 -8.14
C VAL A 23 5.08 -6.91 -8.16
N SER A 24 5.68 -7.85 -8.89
CA SER A 24 5.28 -9.25 -8.96
C SER A 24 6.40 -10.18 -8.47
N GLY A 25 6.13 -11.48 -8.31
CA GLY A 25 7.14 -12.47 -7.96
C GLY A 25 7.41 -12.65 -6.46
N LEU A 26 6.56 -12.08 -5.61
CA LEU A 26 6.58 -12.30 -4.15
C LEU A 26 5.96 -13.64 -3.78
N ASN A 27 6.45 -14.25 -2.70
CA ASN A 27 5.91 -15.49 -2.16
C ASN A 27 5.10 -15.24 -0.88
N SER A 28 3.76 -15.23 -1.01
CA SER A 28 2.83 -15.04 0.11
C SER A 28 3.17 -13.80 0.99
N PRO A 29 3.16 -12.57 0.43
CA PRO A 29 3.47 -11.36 1.18
C PRO A 29 2.42 -11.11 2.28
N VAL A 30 2.87 -10.72 3.46
CA VAL A 30 2.01 -10.52 4.65
C VAL A 30 2.04 -9.10 5.20
N ASP A 31 3.10 -8.33 4.92
CA ASP A 31 3.22 -6.93 5.33
C ASP A 31 4.21 -6.17 4.43
N PHE A 32 4.17 -4.83 4.44
CA PHE A 32 5.14 -3.99 3.74
C PHE A 32 5.36 -2.63 4.42
N ARG A 33 6.51 -2.00 4.13
CA ARG A 33 6.82 -0.65 4.61
C ARG A 33 7.67 0.14 3.62
N PHE A 34 7.30 1.40 3.40
CA PHE A 34 8.14 2.37 2.68
C PHE A 34 9.31 2.82 3.55
N LEU A 35 10.50 2.86 2.94
CA LEU A 35 11.70 3.39 3.55
C LEU A 35 11.91 4.86 3.14
N PRO A 36 12.62 5.67 3.96
CA PRO A 36 12.92 7.07 3.63
C PRO A 36 13.72 7.27 2.34
N ASP A 37 14.43 6.24 1.87
CA ASP A 37 15.21 6.24 0.62
C ASP A 37 14.36 5.88 -0.62
N GLY A 38 13.05 5.66 -0.45
CA GLY A 38 12.12 5.34 -1.53
C GLY A 38 11.96 3.84 -1.83
N ARG A 39 12.70 2.96 -1.15
CA ARG A 39 12.51 1.50 -1.28
C ARG A 39 11.28 1.02 -0.52
N ILE A 40 10.85 -0.20 -0.84
CA ILE A 40 9.78 -0.91 -0.13
C ILE A 40 10.36 -2.20 0.45
N LEU A 41 10.19 -2.40 1.76
CA LEU A 41 10.39 -3.71 2.38
C LEU A 41 9.08 -4.49 2.32
N VAL A 42 9.16 -5.78 1.98
CA VAL A 42 8.01 -6.69 1.97
C VAL A 42 8.35 -7.91 2.81
N ALA A 43 7.52 -8.21 3.80
CA ALA A 43 7.63 -9.42 4.60
C ALA A 43 6.86 -10.56 3.91
N GLU A 44 7.52 -11.70 3.71
CA GLU A 44 6.91 -12.93 3.21
C GLU A 44 6.55 -13.87 4.37
N LYS A 45 5.48 -14.64 4.24
CA LYS A 45 5.01 -15.59 5.27
C LYS A 45 6.10 -16.56 5.74
N GLY A 46 7.07 -16.87 4.88
CA GLY A 46 8.21 -17.75 5.19
C GLY A 46 9.31 -17.12 6.04
N GLY A 47 9.18 -15.84 6.42
CA GLY A 47 10.17 -15.10 7.23
C GLY A 47 11.13 -14.22 6.42
N ALA A 48 11.19 -14.41 5.09
CA ALA A 48 12.07 -13.61 4.24
C ALA A 48 11.62 -12.14 4.18
N ILE A 49 12.60 -11.22 4.20
CA ILE A 49 12.37 -9.80 3.94
C ILE A 49 12.90 -9.47 2.54
N ARG A 50 11.99 -9.13 1.63
CA ARG A 50 12.28 -8.72 0.26
C ARG A 50 12.42 -7.20 0.17
N VAL A 51 13.17 -6.75 -0.83
CA VAL A 51 13.37 -5.33 -1.13
C VAL A 51 12.88 -5.06 -2.54
N VAL A 52 12.01 -4.04 -2.68
CA VAL A 52 11.64 -3.44 -3.96
C VAL A 52 12.38 -2.12 -4.09
N GLU A 53 13.10 -1.95 -5.19
CA GLU A 53 13.85 -0.75 -5.51
C GLU A 53 13.53 -0.32 -6.95
N ASN A 54 13.14 0.95 -7.13
CA ASN A 54 12.75 1.50 -8.44
C ASN A 54 11.73 0.62 -9.20
N GLY A 55 10.73 0.10 -8.48
CA GLY A 55 9.69 -0.79 -9.03
C GLY A 55 10.13 -2.22 -9.34
N THR A 56 11.38 -2.59 -9.02
CA THR A 56 11.94 -3.92 -9.28
C THR A 56 12.14 -4.69 -7.99
N LEU A 57 11.74 -5.98 -7.97
CA LEU A 57 12.04 -6.89 -6.87
C LEU A 57 13.50 -7.32 -6.96
N LEU A 58 14.31 -7.06 -5.93
CA LEU A 58 15.69 -7.55 -5.89
C LEU A 58 15.70 -9.09 -5.83
N ALA A 59 16.68 -9.70 -6.50
CA ALA A 59 16.77 -11.15 -6.62
C ALA A 59 16.98 -11.84 -5.27
N GLN A 60 17.91 -11.31 -4.46
CA GLN A 60 18.25 -11.84 -3.15
C GLN A 60 17.40 -11.16 -2.05
N PRO A 61 16.81 -11.92 -1.10
CA PRO A 61 16.25 -11.35 0.11
C PRO A 61 17.31 -10.60 0.94
N ALA A 62 16.89 -9.58 1.68
CA ALA A 62 17.74 -8.90 2.64
C ALA A 62 17.94 -9.72 3.94
N ILE A 63 16.93 -10.50 4.32
CA ILE A 63 16.91 -11.36 5.53
C ILE A 63 16.17 -12.65 5.19
N THR A 64 16.58 -13.77 5.80
CA THR A 64 15.96 -15.10 5.71
C THR A 64 15.74 -15.71 7.08
#